data_AF-A0A6P4J461-F1
#
_entry.id   AF-A0A6P4J461-F1
#
_cell.length_a   1.000
_cell.length_b   1.000
_cell.length_c   1.000
_cell.angle_alpha   90.00
_cell.angle_beta   90.00
_cell.angle_gamma   90.00
#
_symmetry.space_group_name_H-M   'P 1'
#
loop_
_entity.id
_entity.type
_entity.pdbx_description
1 polymer ?
#
loop_
_entity_poly.entity_id
_entity_poly.type
_entity_poly.pdbx_seq_one_letter_code
_entity_poly.pdbx_strand_id
1 'polypeptide(L)'
;MQVPTEKLLAYRSLIALAICLHMLEQSIQPCHCVHGFRNNTESAELVSHYESSLSLPDILPIPSKTYDKNRAPKLLGQPTVVYFHVTVLSLDSINEESMTYVTDIFLAQSWRDPRLRLPENMSEQYRILDVDWLHSIWRPDCFFKNAKKVTFHEMSIPNHYLWLYHDKTLLYMSKLTLVLSCAMKFESYPHDTQICSMMIESCRWKCDVSLIPKP
;
A
#
# COMPACT_ATOMS: atom_id res chain seq x y z
N MET A 1 -3.20 -48.75 37.95
CA MET A 1 -3.60 -47.68 38.88
C MET A 1 -3.28 -46.36 38.20
N GLN A 2 -4.22 -45.93 37.36
CA GLN A 2 -4.17 -44.70 36.58
C GLN A 2 -4.63 -43.56 37.50
N VAL A 3 -3.83 -42.51 37.62
CA VAL A 3 -4.25 -41.20 38.14
C VAL A 3 -3.84 -40.16 37.08
N PRO A 4 -4.71 -39.20 36.75
CA PRO A 4 -4.90 -38.76 35.37
C PRO A 4 -4.06 -37.54 34.98
N THR A 5 -3.52 -37.58 33.76
CA THR A 5 -2.89 -36.48 33.02
C THR A 5 -3.94 -35.51 32.45
N GLU A 6 -4.80 -34.97 33.31
CA GLU A 6 -5.75 -33.88 32.95
C GLU A 6 -5.46 -32.55 33.68
N LYS A 7 -4.45 -32.50 34.56
CA LYS A 7 -4.14 -31.27 35.32
C LYS A 7 -2.97 -30.42 34.78
N LEU A 8 -2.38 -30.76 33.64
CA LEU A 8 -1.26 -29.99 33.07
C LEU A 8 -1.62 -29.07 31.88
N LEU A 9 -2.85 -29.15 31.35
CA LEU A 9 -3.29 -28.30 30.23
C LEU A 9 -3.99 -27.00 30.67
N ALA A 10 -4.45 -26.91 31.92
CA ALA A 10 -5.20 -25.74 32.42
C ALA A 10 -4.32 -24.57 32.87
N TYR A 11 -2.98 -24.74 32.97
CA TYR A 11 -2.08 -23.69 33.47
C TYR A 11 -1.32 -22.92 32.36
N ARG A 12 -1.44 -23.33 31.09
CA ARG A 12 -0.80 -22.63 29.96
C ARG A 12 -1.72 -21.69 29.18
N SER A 13 -3.04 -21.76 29.39
CA SER A 13 -4.01 -20.85 28.74
C SER A 13 -4.31 -19.56 29.53
N LEU A 14 -3.82 -19.40 30.76
CA LEU A 14 -4.07 -18.20 31.58
C LEU A 14 -2.92 -17.17 31.55
N ILE A 15 -1.72 -17.54 31.10
CA ILE A 15 -0.58 -16.62 31.01
C ILE A 15 -0.56 -15.87 29.67
N ALA A 16 -1.09 -16.46 28.59
CA ALA A 16 -1.16 -15.82 27.27
C ALA A 16 -2.25 -14.73 27.17
N LEU A 17 -3.32 -14.82 27.99
CA LEU A 17 -4.38 -13.80 28.06
C LEU A 17 -3.99 -12.59 28.92
N ALA A 18 -2.99 -12.71 29.80
CA ALA A 18 -2.52 -11.60 30.65
C ALA A 18 -1.51 -10.68 29.95
N ILE A 19 -0.78 -11.17 28.94
CA ILE A 19 0.22 -10.36 28.21
C ILE A 19 -0.46 -9.50 27.12
N CYS A 20 -1.62 -9.92 26.62
CA CYS A 20 -2.36 -9.18 25.58
C CYS A 20 -3.14 -7.96 26.11
N LEU A 21 -3.31 -7.84 27.43
CA LEU A 21 -4.02 -6.71 28.07
C LEU A 21 -3.09 -5.64 28.66
N HIS A 22 -1.76 -5.82 28.63
CA HIS A 22 -0.80 -4.86 29.21
C HIS A 22 -0.03 -4.00 28.18
N MET A 23 -0.36 -4.12 26.89
CA MET A 23 0.23 -3.28 25.82
C MET A 23 -0.78 -2.32 25.17
N LEU A 24 -2.01 -2.24 25.68
CA LEU A 24 -3.09 -1.40 25.15
C LEU A 24 -3.35 -0.11 25.96
N GLU A 25 -2.50 0.22 26.93
CA GLU A 25 -2.76 1.33 27.88
C GLU A 25 -1.69 2.44 27.93
N GLN A 26 -0.77 2.53 26.97
CA GLN A 26 0.17 3.65 26.88
C GLN A 26 0.14 4.37 25.53
N SER A 27 -0.94 5.11 25.26
CA SER A 27 -0.86 6.38 24.48
C SER A 27 -2.19 7.17 24.44
N ILE A 28 -3.00 7.16 25.50
CA ILE A 28 -4.11 8.12 25.63
C ILE A 28 -3.86 8.94 26.88
N GLN A 29 -3.20 10.09 26.70
CA GLN A 29 -3.20 11.15 27.70
C GLN A 29 -4.10 12.28 27.20
N PRO A 30 -5.10 12.71 27.98
CA PRO A 30 -6.01 13.77 27.59
C PRO A 30 -5.33 15.13 27.69
N CYS A 31 -5.33 15.91 26.60
CA CYS A 31 -5.03 17.34 26.67
C CYS A 31 -6.20 18.04 27.38
N HIS A 32 -5.93 18.51 28.60
CA HIS A 32 -6.82 19.35 29.38
C HIS A 32 -6.99 20.74 28.73
N CYS A 33 -8.23 21.13 28.43
CA CYS A 33 -8.58 22.51 28.15
C CYS A 33 -8.47 23.34 29.43
N VAL A 34 -7.45 24.19 29.55
CA VAL A 34 -7.40 25.23 30.58
C VAL A 34 -8.02 26.51 30.02
N HIS A 35 -9.22 26.83 30.50
CA HIS A 35 -9.79 28.16 30.41
C HIS A 35 -8.92 29.15 31.17
N GLY A 36 -8.28 30.07 30.46
CA GLY A 36 -7.52 31.18 31.05
C GLY A 36 -7.79 32.47 30.29
N PHE A 37 -8.76 33.25 30.78
CA PHE A 37 -8.94 34.65 30.38
C PHE A 37 -7.74 35.48 30.84
N ARG A 38 -7.09 36.21 29.93
CA ARG A 38 -6.33 37.42 30.27
C ARG A 38 -6.25 38.37 29.08
N ASN A 39 -6.86 39.54 29.23
CA ASN A 39 -6.86 40.65 28.28
C ASN A 39 -5.48 41.34 28.23
N ASN A 40 -4.99 41.70 27.03
CA ASN A 40 -4.85 43.09 26.60
C ASN A 40 -4.19 43.20 25.20
N THR A 41 -4.65 44.21 24.48
CA THR A 41 -4.22 44.78 23.20
C THR A 41 -2.71 44.84 22.95
N GLU A 42 -2.27 44.26 21.84
CA GLU A 42 -1.44 44.93 20.81
C GLU A 42 -1.36 44.04 19.55
N SER A 43 -1.63 44.65 18.41
CA SER A 43 -1.67 44.06 17.08
C SER A 43 -0.32 43.48 16.65
N ALA A 44 -0.27 42.15 16.48
CA ALA A 44 0.78 41.47 15.72
C ALA A 44 0.11 40.52 14.72
N GLU A 45 0.45 40.71 13.45
CA GLU A 45 -0.07 40.01 12.28
C GLU A 45 0.00 38.49 12.44
N LEU A 46 -1.15 37.82 12.37
CA LEU A 46 -1.22 36.38 12.14
C LEU A 46 -0.78 36.11 10.71
N VAL A 47 0.50 35.79 10.53
CA VAL A 47 0.97 35.13 9.31
C VAL A 47 0.32 33.75 9.29
N SER A 48 -0.80 33.64 8.58
CA SER A 48 -1.35 32.36 8.19
C SER A 48 -0.34 31.71 7.26
N HIS A 49 0.31 30.63 7.71
CA HIS A 49 0.87 29.64 6.80
C HIS A 49 -0.30 28.95 6.09
N TYR A 50 -0.84 29.63 5.09
CA TYR A 50 -1.71 29.03 4.10
C TYR A 50 -0.80 28.14 3.24
N GLU A 51 -0.63 26.87 3.61
CA GLU A 51 -0.17 25.88 2.65
C GLU A 51 -1.17 25.91 1.50
N SER A 52 -0.77 26.52 0.38
CA SER A 52 -1.51 26.47 -0.87
C SER A 52 -1.90 25.02 -1.16
N SER A 53 -3.20 24.72 -1.29
CA SER A 53 -3.66 23.38 -1.63
C SER A 53 -3.06 22.97 -2.98
N LEU A 54 -2.18 21.97 -2.97
CA LEU A 54 -1.52 21.46 -4.16
C LEU A 54 -2.56 20.93 -5.15
N SER A 55 -2.46 21.35 -6.41
CA SER A 55 -3.38 20.94 -7.48
C SER A 55 -2.65 20.15 -8.56
N LEU A 56 -3.39 19.33 -9.32
CA LEU A 56 -2.81 18.49 -10.38
C LEU A 56 -2.00 19.30 -11.43
N PRO A 57 -2.44 20.49 -11.89
CA PRO A 57 -1.65 21.30 -12.81
C PRO A 57 -0.26 21.68 -12.29
N ASP A 58 -0.05 21.76 -10.98
CA ASP A 58 1.23 22.18 -10.39
C ASP A 58 2.35 21.17 -10.66
N ILE A 59 1.99 19.88 -10.73
CA ILE A 59 2.91 18.77 -10.95
C ILE A 59 3.02 18.33 -12.42
N LEU A 60 2.12 18.78 -13.30
CA LEU A 60 2.17 18.46 -14.73
C LEU A 60 3.13 19.38 -15.48
N PRO A 61 3.73 18.93 -16.61
CA PRO A 61 4.57 19.79 -17.43
C PRO A 61 3.76 20.95 -18.02
N ILE A 62 4.43 22.07 -18.32
CA ILE A 62 3.81 23.23 -18.97
C ILE A 62 4.31 23.29 -20.41
N PRO A 63 3.42 23.29 -21.43
CA PRO A 63 1.96 23.17 -21.33
C PRO A 63 1.50 21.73 -20.95
N SER A 64 0.38 21.61 -20.22
CA SER A 64 -0.13 20.32 -19.71
C SER A 64 -0.50 19.32 -20.81
N LYS A 65 -0.89 19.82 -21.99
CA LYS A 65 -1.22 19.00 -23.18
C LYS A 65 -0.06 18.15 -23.70
N THR A 66 1.17 18.46 -23.29
CA THR A 66 2.35 17.70 -23.69
C THR A 66 2.51 16.39 -22.90
N TYR A 67 1.75 16.21 -21.81
CA TYR A 67 1.81 15.00 -21.00
C TYR A 67 0.91 13.90 -21.60
N ASP A 68 1.53 12.85 -22.12
CA ASP A 68 0.83 11.64 -22.53
C ASP A 68 0.89 10.58 -21.42
N LYS A 69 -0.25 10.36 -20.77
CA LYS A 69 -0.42 9.36 -19.71
C LYS A 69 -0.37 7.91 -20.20
N ASN A 70 -0.56 7.67 -21.50
CA ASN A 70 -0.55 6.32 -22.06
C ASN A 70 0.87 5.85 -22.41
N ARG A 71 1.82 6.79 -22.49
CA ARG A 71 3.22 6.50 -22.80
C ARG A 71 4.07 6.40 -21.54
N ALA A 72 4.80 5.30 -21.41
CA ALA A 72 5.73 5.08 -20.32
C ALA A 72 6.84 6.15 -20.27
N PRO A 73 7.19 6.67 -19.07
CA PRO A 73 8.24 7.66 -18.91
C PRO A 73 9.60 7.03 -19.14
N LYS A 74 10.13 7.16 -20.35
CA LYS A 74 11.48 6.68 -20.70
C LYS A 74 12.50 7.74 -20.34
N LEU A 75 13.54 7.36 -19.60
CA LEU A 75 14.71 8.20 -19.36
C LEU A 75 15.79 7.80 -20.37
N LEU A 76 16.19 8.72 -21.26
CA LEU A 76 17.25 8.49 -22.27
C LEU A 76 17.01 7.25 -23.16
N GLY A 77 15.74 6.95 -23.48
CA GLY A 77 15.37 5.80 -24.29
C GLY A 77 15.38 4.44 -23.56
N GLN A 78 15.76 4.42 -22.28
CA GLN A 78 15.72 3.20 -21.47
C GLN A 78 14.29 2.85 -21.03
N PRO A 79 14.01 1.55 -20.83
CA PRO A 79 12.75 1.11 -20.22
C PRO A 79 12.57 1.74 -18.84
N THR A 80 11.33 2.09 -18.49
CA THR A 80 10.95 2.55 -17.16
C THR A 80 11.13 1.40 -16.17
N VAL A 81 11.96 1.61 -15.16
CA VAL A 81 12.10 0.66 -14.06
C VAL A 81 10.99 0.89 -13.05
N VAL A 82 10.24 -0.17 -12.75
CA VAL A 82 9.17 -0.17 -11.76
C VAL A 82 9.53 -1.17 -10.68
N TYR A 83 9.70 -0.67 -9.47
CA TYR A 83 9.92 -1.50 -8.30
C TYR A 83 8.58 -1.93 -7.73
N PHE A 84 8.45 -3.20 -7.35
CA PHE A 84 7.26 -3.69 -6.67
C PHE A 84 7.63 -4.34 -5.34
N HIS A 85 6.73 -4.21 -4.37
CA HIS A 85 6.81 -4.88 -3.08
C HIS A 85 5.41 -5.40 -2.73
N VAL A 86 5.35 -6.64 -2.25
CA VAL A 86 4.10 -7.32 -1.92
C VAL A 86 4.15 -7.72 -0.45
N THR A 87 3.21 -7.20 0.33
CA THR A 87 3.00 -7.62 1.71
C THR A 87 1.75 -8.50 1.77
N VAL A 88 1.90 -9.74 2.21
CA VAL A 88 0.75 -10.61 2.47
C VAL A 88 0.12 -10.20 3.79
N LEU A 89 -1.17 -9.85 3.76
CA LEU A 89 -1.93 -9.49 4.96
C LEU A 89 -2.58 -10.72 5.58
N SER A 90 -3.25 -11.51 4.76
CA SER A 90 -3.89 -12.75 5.19
C SER A 90 -4.04 -13.74 4.04
N LEU A 91 -4.11 -15.01 4.42
CA LEU A 91 -4.61 -16.10 3.60
C LEU A 91 -6.01 -16.40 4.13
N ASP A 92 -7.02 -16.20 3.29
CA ASP A 92 -8.43 -16.19 3.70
C ASP A 92 -9.03 -17.60 3.61
N SER A 93 -9.21 -18.11 2.38
CA SER A 93 -9.77 -19.44 2.14
C SER A 93 -8.99 -20.20 1.08
N ILE A 94 -9.01 -21.53 1.21
CA ILE A 94 -8.47 -22.48 0.25
C ILE A 94 -9.64 -23.34 -0.20
N ASN A 95 -9.77 -23.57 -1.50
CA ASN A 95 -10.83 -24.39 -2.08
C ASN A 95 -10.19 -25.49 -2.93
N GLU A 96 -10.23 -26.73 -2.41
CA GLU A 96 -9.59 -27.89 -3.04
C GLU A 96 -10.29 -28.31 -4.34
N GLU A 97 -11.61 -28.18 -4.40
CA GLU A 97 -12.41 -28.58 -5.58
C GLU A 97 -12.08 -27.71 -6.80
N SER A 98 -12.01 -26.40 -6.59
CA SER A 98 -11.75 -25.42 -7.66
C SER A 98 -10.26 -25.13 -7.87
N MET A 99 -9.38 -25.72 -7.05
CA MET A 99 -7.93 -25.51 -7.07
C MET A 99 -7.58 -24.02 -6.94
N THR A 100 -8.13 -23.36 -5.92
CA THR A 100 -7.95 -21.93 -5.69
C THR A 100 -7.64 -21.58 -4.25
N TYR A 101 -7.03 -20.41 -4.06
CA TYR A 101 -6.89 -19.78 -2.75
C TYR A 101 -7.16 -18.28 -2.84
N VAL A 102 -7.64 -17.72 -1.74
CA VAL A 102 -7.94 -16.30 -1.58
C VAL A 102 -6.93 -15.67 -0.63
N THR A 103 -6.37 -14.53 -1.02
CA THR A 103 -5.41 -13.79 -0.20
C THR A 103 -5.62 -12.29 -0.29
N ASP A 104 -5.46 -11.62 0.84
CA ASP A 104 -5.36 -10.16 0.91
C ASP A 104 -3.90 -9.74 0.91
N ILE A 105 -3.57 -8.76 0.07
CA ILE A 105 -2.22 -8.20 -0.03
C ILE A 105 -2.23 -6.68 -0.02
N PHE A 106 -1.11 -6.08 0.40
CA PHE A 106 -0.72 -4.74 -0.03
C PHE A 106 0.28 -4.85 -1.18
N LEU A 107 -0.05 -4.21 -2.29
CA LEU A 107 0.85 -4.02 -3.42
C LEU A 107 1.38 -2.59 -3.38
N ALA A 108 2.70 -2.45 -3.28
CA ALA A 108 3.41 -1.19 -3.42
C ALA A 108 4.18 -1.18 -4.74
N GLN A 109 4.05 -0.08 -5.49
CA GLN A 109 4.70 0.13 -6.78
C GLN A 109 5.42 1.46 -6.77
N SER A 110 6.68 1.48 -7.18
CA SER A 110 7.48 2.70 -7.25
C SER A 110 8.10 2.86 -8.63
N TRP A 111 7.93 4.03 -9.22
CA TRP A 111 8.50 4.37 -10.54
C TRP A 111 8.88 5.84 -10.59
N ARG A 112 9.84 6.17 -11.45
CA ARG A 112 10.28 7.55 -11.66
C ARG A 112 9.64 8.12 -12.92
N ASP A 113 9.01 9.29 -12.83
CA ASP A 113 8.52 10.03 -14.00
C ASP A 113 9.23 11.39 -14.13
N PRO A 114 10.28 11.50 -14.98
CA PRO A 114 11.03 12.74 -15.16
C PRO A 114 10.20 13.91 -15.72
N ARG A 115 9.05 13.62 -16.36
CA ARG A 115 8.18 14.61 -17.00
C ARG A 115 7.37 15.42 -15.99
N LEU A 116 7.18 14.88 -14.79
CA LEU A 116 6.49 15.59 -13.71
C LEU A 116 7.35 16.72 -13.16
N ARG A 117 6.69 17.76 -12.68
CA ARG A 117 7.28 18.88 -11.96
C ARG A 117 7.13 18.65 -10.47
N LEU A 118 8.08 19.19 -9.71
CA LEU A 118 7.98 19.24 -8.27
C LEU A 118 7.29 20.56 -7.90
N PRO A 119 6.37 20.54 -6.92
CA PRO A 119 5.79 21.78 -6.42
C PRO A 119 6.86 22.63 -5.71
N GLU A 120 6.74 23.95 -5.83
CA GLU A 120 7.71 24.91 -5.27
C GLU A 120 7.74 24.86 -3.73
N ASN A 121 6.62 24.50 -3.10
CA ASN A 121 6.44 24.44 -1.64
C ASN A 121 6.75 23.04 -1.05
N MET A 122 7.67 22.28 -1.64
CA MET A 122 8.04 20.96 -1.14
C MET A 122 9.17 21.08 -0.11
N SER A 123 8.82 21.23 1.17
CA SER A 123 9.79 21.27 2.28
C SER A 123 10.12 19.87 2.83
N GLU A 124 9.18 18.94 2.72
CA GLU A 124 9.30 17.56 3.20
C GLU A 124 9.85 16.63 2.11
N GLN A 125 10.49 15.52 2.52
CA GLN A 125 11.12 14.56 1.61
C GLN A 125 10.16 13.99 0.55
N TYR A 126 8.88 13.90 0.90
CA TYR A 126 7.81 13.45 0.03
C TYR A 126 6.56 14.30 0.26
N ARG A 127 5.66 14.33 -0.73
CA ARG A 127 4.34 14.93 -0.63
C ARG A 127 3.28 13.89 -0.95
N ILE A 128 2.24 13.82 -0.13
CA ILE A 128 1.07 12.98 -0.40
C ILE A 128 0.22 13.68 -1.46
N LEU A 129 -0.09 12.95 -2.52
CA LEU A 129 -0.93 13.39 -3.62
C LEU A 129 -2.30 12.73 -3.52
N ASP A 130 -3.27 13.35 -4.19
CA ASP A 130 -4.58 12.74 -4.39
C ASP A 130 -4.47 11.53 -5.32
N VAL A 131 -5.13 10.43 -4.94
CA VAL A 131 -5.13 9.16 -5.67
C VAL A 131 -5.86 9.31 -7.01
N ASP A 132 -6.85 10.19 -7.09
CA ASP A 132 -7.62 10.45 -8.32
C ASP A 132 -6.72 10.96 -9.45
N TRP A 133 -5.54 11.51 -9.11
CA TRP A 133 -4.58 11.98 -10.09
C TRP A 133 -3.97 10.84 -10.90
N LEU A 134 -4.01 9.59 -10.42
CA LEU A 134 -3.64 8.39 -11.18
C LEU A 134 -4.45 8.19 -12.45
N HIS A 135 -5.63 8.82 -12.57
CA HIS A 135 -6.39 8.82 -13.82
C HIS A 135 -5.78 9.72 -14.90
N SER A 136 -4.97 10.69 -14.51
CA SER A 136 -4.37 11.71 -15.37
C SER A 136 -2.85 11.54 -15.55
N ILE A 137 -2.17 10.85 -14.64
CA ILE A 137 -0.75 10.52 -14.76
C ILE A 137 -0.52 9.09 -15.27
N TRP A 138 0.66 8.82 -15.82
CA TRP A 138 1.04 7.47 -16.19
C TRP A 138 1.24 6.61 -14.93
N ARG A 139 0.72 5.38 -14.96
CA ARG A 139 0.95 4.36 -13.94
C ARG A 139 1.31 3.02 -14.60
N PRO A 140 2.12 2.17 -13.95
CA PRO A 140 2.45 0.87 -14.49
C PRO A 140 1.25 -0.10 -14.43
N ASP A 141 0.95 -0.76 -15.56
CA ASP A 141 -0.04 -1.82 -15.62
C ASP A 141 0.60 -3.17 -15.20
N CYS A 142 0.31 -3.63 -13.98
CA CYS A 142 0.68 -4.96 -13.50
C CYS A 142 -0.56 -5.85 -13.40
N PHE A 143 -0.42 -7.13 -13.71
CA PHE A 143 -1.48 -8.12 -13.58
C PHE A 143 -0.96 -9.41 -12.94
N PHE A 144 -1.85 -10.12 -12.26
CA PHE A 144 -1.55 -11.41 -11.65
C PHE A 144 -1.92 -12.51 -12.64
N LYS A 145 -0.91 -13.20 -13.19
CA LYS A 145 -1.09 -14.18 -14.29
C LYS A 145 -2.02 -15.33 -13.91
N ASN A 146 -1.93 -15.78 -12.67
CA ASN A 146 -2.73 -16.87 -12.13
C ASN A 146 -3.97 -16.39 -11.36
N ALA A 147 -4.33 -15.10 -11.45
CA ALA A 147 -5.56 -14.62 -10.85
C ALA A 147 -6.79 -15.00 -11.68
N LYS A 148 -7.74 -15.68 -11.04
CA LYS A 148 -9.11 -15.84 -11.54
C LYS A 148 -9.93 -14.57 -11.31
N LYS A 149 -9.68 -13.87 -10.20
CA LYS A 149 -10.33 -12.61 -9.84
C LYS A 149 -9.37 -11.72 -9.06
N VAL A 150 -9.39 -10.43 -9.37
CA VAL A 150 -8.68 -9.38 -8.63
C VAL A 150 -9.72 -8.35 -8.19
N THR A 151 -9.74 -8.02 -6.91
CA THR A 151 -10.65 -7.01 -6.35
C THR A 151 -9.82 -5.88 -5.74
N PHE A 152 -10.02 -4.68 -6.27
CA PHE A 152 -9.47 -3.44 -5.72
C PHE A 152 -10.44 -2.94 -4.66
N HIS A 153 -9.93 -2.63 -3.47
CA HIS A 153 -10.75 -2.10 -2.40
C HIS A 153 -10.80 -0.57 -2.47
N GLU A 154 -11.93 -0.03 -2.90
CA GLU A 154 -12.25 1.39 -2.71
C GLU A 154 -12.85 1.54 -1.31
N MET A 155 -11.98 1.68 -0.31
CA MET A 155 -12.42 1.88 1.07
C MET A 155 -12.81 3.34 1.31
N SER A 156 -13.79 3.56 2.19
CA SER A 156 -14.33 4.87 2.60
C SER A 156 -13.28 5.83 3.19
N ILE A 157 -12.14 5.28 3.62
CA ILE A 157 -10.89 5.99 3.87
C ILE A 157 -9.92 5.43 2.82
N PRO A 158 -9.31 6.26 1.96
CA PRO A 158 -8.48 5.74 0.88
C PRO A 158 -7.27 5.03 1.48
N ASN A 159 -7.32 3.69 1.50
CA ASN A 159 -6.15 2.82 1.71
C ASN A 159 -5.27 2.78 0.44
N HIS A 160 -5.40 3.80 -0.40
CA HIS A 160 -4.56 4.07 -1.55
C HIS A 160 -3.74 5.30 -1.22
N TYR A 161 -2.42 5.17 -1.30
CA TYR A 161 -1.51 6.28 -1.05
C TYR A 161 -0.72 6.54 -2.32
N LEU A 162 -0.66 7.80 -2.74
CA LEU A 162 0.22 8.26 -3.79
C LEU A 162 1.21 9.25 -3.19
N TRP A 163 2.49 8.91 -3.17
CA TRP A 163 3.55 9.81 -2.69
C TRP A 163 4.43 10.25 -3.86
N LEU A 164 4.77 11.53 -3.88
CA LEU A 164 5.75 12.12 -4.78
C LEU A 164 7.01 12.48 -3.99
N TYR A 165 8.14 11.93 -4.38
CA TYR A 165 9.46 12.22 -3.81
C TYR A 165 10.17 13.31 -4.62
N HIS A 166 11.15 13.98 -3.99
CA HIS A 166 11.96 15.03 -4.63
C HIS A 166 12.73 14.59 -5.87
N ASP A 167 13.04 13.30 -6.00
CA ASP A 167 13.70 12.76 -7.20
C ASP A 167 12.72 12.52 -8.36
N LYS A 168 11.45 12.90 -8.19
CA LYS A 168 10.31 12.62 -9.08
C LYS A 168 9.91 11.14 -9.12
N THR A 169 10.25 10.39 -8.08
CA THR A 169 9.73 9.05 -7.87
C THR A 169 8.33 9.12 -7.29
N LEU A 170 7.43 8.33 -7.86
CA LEU A 170 6.09 8.09 -7.34
C LEU A 170 6.09 6.76 -6.59
N LEU A 171 5.39 6.72 -5.46
CA LEU A 171 5.03 5.48 -4.78
C LEU A 171 3.50 5.38 -4.73
N TYR A 172 2.98 4.29 -5.30
CA TYR A 172 1.57 3.93 -5.20
C TYR A 172 1.43 2.69 -4.33
N MET A 173 0.55 2.74 -3.35
CA MET A 173 0.19 1.60 -2.52
C MET A 173 -1.29 1.31 -2.63
N SER A 174 -1.65 0.03 -2.69
CA SER A 174 -3.04 -0.41 -2.82
C SER A 174 -3.28 -1.75 -2.11
N LYS A 175 -4.43 -1.88 -1.43
CA LYS A 175 -4.91 -3.17 -0.90
C LYS A 175 -5.69 -3.92 -1.98
N LEU A 176 -5.33 -5.18 -2.22
CA LEU A 176 -5.99 -6.06 -3.18
C LEU A 176 -6.46 -7.34 -2.48
N THR A 177 -7.63 -7.85 -2.87
CA THR A 177 -8.00 -9.26 -2.64
C THR A 177 -7.83 -10.03 -3.94
N LEU A 178 -7.07 -11.13 -3.89
CA LEU A 178 -6.77 -11.96 -5.03
C LEU A 178 -7.39 -13.34 -4.86
N VAL A 179 -8.06 -13.83 -5.89
CA VAL A 179 -8.43 -15.24 -6.03
C VAL A 179 -7.47 -15.85 -7.05
N LEU A 180 -6.53 -16.65 -6.56
CA LEU A 180 -5.43 -17.19 -7.35
C LEU A 180 -5.63 -18.69 -7.59
N SER A 181 -5.27 -19.18 -8.78
CA SER A 181 -5.22 -20.61 -9.08
C SER A 181 -3.97 -21.25 -8.49
N CYS A 182 -4.13 -22.44 -7.93
CA CYS A 182 -3.07 -23.26 -7.38
C CYS A 182 -3.37 -24.74 -7.67
N ALA A 183 -2.51 -25.39 -8.44
CA ALA A 183 -2.64 -26.82 -8.74
C ALA A 183 -2.15 -27.65 -7.56
N MET A 184 -3.08 -28.02 -6.68
CA MET A 184 -2.78 -28.81 -5.47
C MET A 184 -2.60 -30.29 -5.81
N LYS A 185 -1.79 -30.99 -5.03
CA LYS A 185 -1.48 -32.41 -5.18
C LYS A 185 -1.88 -33.21 -3.95
N PHE A 186 -2.95 -33.99 -4.06
CA PHE A 186 -3.54 -34.76 -2.95
C PHE A 186 -2.97 -36.18 -2.82
N GLU A 187 -1.64 -36.33 -2.91
CA GLU A 187 -0.99 -37.65 -2.90
C GLU A 187 -0.99 -38.30 -1.50
N SER A 188 -1.04 -37.48 -0.43
CA SER A 188 -0.97 -37.94 0.97
C SER A 188 -2.08 -37.33 1.85
N TYR A 189 -3.27 -37.13 1.29
CA TYR A 189 -4.39 -36.51 1.99
C TYR A 189 -4.72 -37.24 3.31
N PRO A 190 -4.91 -36.55 4.45
CA PRO A 190 -4.93 -35.09 4.66
C PRO A 190 -3.58 -34.49 5.14
N HIS A 191 -2.49 -35.24 5.05
CA HIS A 191 -1.16 -34.87 5.54
C HIS A 191 -0.23 -34.33 4.44
N ASP A 192 -0.79 -33.93 3.31
CA ASP A 192 -0.09 -33.34 2.18
C ASP A 192 0.29 -31.87 2.44
N THR A 193 1.34 -31.42 1.74
CA THR A 193 1.79 -30.02 1.79
C THR A 193 1.65 -29.40 0.42
N GLN A 194 0.96 -28.26 0.34
CA GLN A 194 0.69 -27.55 -0.91
C GLN A 194 1.59 -26.33 -1.06
N ILE A 195 2.14 -26.13 -2.26
CA ILE A 195 2.93 -24.95 -2.61
C ILE A 195 2.17 -24.14 -3.66
N CYS A 196 1.61 -23.01 -3.24
CA CYS A 196 0.85 -22.10 -4.10
C CYS A 196 1.65 -20.83 -4.39
N SER A 197 1.94 -20.59 -5.67
CA SER A 197 2.66 -19.40 -6.12
C SER A 197 1.73 -18.23 -6.45
N MET A 198 2.22 -17.01 -6.28
CA MET A 198 1.63 -15.79 -6.83
C MET A 198 2.52 -15.28 -7.96
N MET A 199 1.95 -15.10 -9.16
CA MET A 199 2.72 -14.71 -10.35
C MET A 199 2.31 -13.31 -10.82
N ILE A 200 3.24 -12.36 -10.80
CA ILE A 200 3.01 -10.98 -11.25
C ILE A 200 3.75 -10.75 -12.58
N GLU A 201 3.05 -10.18 -13.56
CA GLU A 201 3.62 -9.79 -14.85
C GLU A 201 3.19 -8.37 -15.25
N SER A 202 3.97 -7.69 -16.09
CA SER A 202 3.61 -6.41 -16.70
C SER A 202 2.85 -6.63 -18.00
N CYS A 203 1.68 -5.98 -18.16
CA CYS A 203 0.79 -6.27 -19.29
C CYS A 203 1.18 -5.53 -20.57
N ARG A 204 1.25 -4.20 -20.50
CA ARG A 204 1.10 -3.35 -21.68
C ARG A 204 2.40 -3.07 -22.44
N TRP A 205 3.55 -3.15 -21.78
CA TRP A 205 4.82 -2.66 -22.35
C TRP A 205 6.02 -3.54 -22.00
N LYS A 206 6.05 -4.78 -22.50
CA LYS A 206 7.15 -5.72 -22.23
C LYS A 206 8.55 -5.18 -22.60
N CYS A 207 8.64 -4.26 -23.56
CA CYS A 207 9.91 -3.64 -23.97
C CYS A 207 10.17 -2.27 -23.30
N ASP A 208 9.16 -1.63 -22.71
CA ASP A 208 9.29 -0.27 -22.16
C ASP A 208 9.22 -0.22 -20.64
N VAL A 209 8.89 -1.33 -19.96
CA VAL A 209 8.80 -1.40 -18.50
C VAL A 209 9.56 -2.63 -18.01
N SER A 210 10.42 -2.43 -17.02
CA SER A 210 11.13 -3.51 -16.31
C SER A 210 10.63 -3.58 -14.87
N LEU A 211 10.05 -4.73 -14.48
CA LEU A 211 9.57 -4.97 -13.12
C LEU A 211 10.71 -5.55 -12.26
N ILE A 212 10.99 -4.92 -11.11
CA ILE A 212 12.03 -5.37 -10.18
C ILE A 212 11.42 -5.58 -8.78
N PRO A 213 11.47 -6.79 -8.22
CA PRO A 213 11.05 -7.01 -6.83
C PRO A 213 12.00 -6.28 -5.88
N LYS A 214 11.45 -5.55 -4.92
CA LYS A 214 12.21 -5.05 -3.76
C LYS A 214 12.22 -6.14 -2.68
N PRO A 215 13.38 -6.37 -2.04
CA PRO A 215 13.47 -7.28 -0.91
C PRO A 215 12.68 -6.77 0.30
#